data_AF-A0A1E7GJY3-F1
#
_entry.id   AF-A0A1E7GJY3-F1
#
_cell.length_a   1.000
_cell.length_b   1.000
_cell.length_c   1.000
_cell.angle_alpha   90.00
_cell.angle_beta   90.00
_cell.angle_gamma   90.00
#
_symmetry.space_group_name_H-M   'P 1'
#
loop_
_entity.id
_entity.type
_entity.pdbx_description
1 polymer ?
#
loop_
_entity_poly.entity_id
_entity_poly.type
_entity_poly.pdbx_seq_one_letter_code
_entity_poly.pdbx_strand_id
1 'polypeptide(L)'
;MSKKVFQKIARGLIVVALLLSATNLTVFAQETPPPIPTVEYFIVETKVLDDGTSIDKILINGPPTPPVGYERTTVELPEPNPNAGLVTLSVPAYNWSFGCSATSASMIAAFYDRGSYPGMYTGPTNNGTMPMNNSTWEDVIIAGETRHQCPLSATRNGLDERTIHGHVDDYWIQYGATGPDPYDGNWTEHTLGDCTGDYMKTNKWFVSEGFNTDGGTVFYYYGDGAPITAADLEYHGVDIYDGGYGLKLFYESRGETVDAMYNQYIYGYVGDQGFTYDQYKAEIDADRPVMIHLEGHTVVGVGYDDSSSDLMYINDTWDYTTHPMIWGSTYSGMNHMGVTIVRLGVPTLVNLARFDATPQGRAVHVEWETATEIDNAGFHLWRSETKDGEYTQITDNLIVAKGGAIWGAVYEYEDFDVKPGLTYFYQLEDIDYDGVSAFHGPVSAWVGVVDIKANGSDGPVVVSPDTPVSVSVDLNPGEYEGQTAELWIAANTPFAPPFDWYTYVYPTGWQPGIHPYAQTPLFDLSPPLEIPNRTLPLGNYIFYFGVDGPDGMAAGPWLGLDLVEVEVR
;
A
#
# COMPACT_ATOMS: atom_id res chain seq x y z
N MET A 1 28.85 80.53 25.97
CA MET A 1 29.58 79.81 27.04
C MET A 1 28.76 78.56 27.40
N SER A 2 29.36 77.38 27.24
CA SER A 2 29.03 76.04 27.79
C SER A 2 27.59 75.45 27.76
N LYS A 3 27.49 74.35 27.00
CA LYS A 3 26.87 73.04 27.29
C LYS A 3 26.34 72.73 28.72
N LYS A 4 25.21 71.99 28.71
CA LYS A 4 24.68 70.98 29.68
C LYS A 4 24.06 71.57 30.96
N VAL A 5 22.84 71.19 31.38
CA VAL A 5 22.49 69.89 31.98
C VAL A 5 20.96 69.62 31.93
N PHE A 6 20.60 68.43 31.42
CA PHE A 6 19.44 67.52 31.67
C PHE A 6 17.95 67.91 31.47
N GLN A 7 17.32 67.17 30.54
CA GLN A 7 16.02 66.45 30.55
C GLN A 7 15.26 66.38 31.92
N LYS A 8 13.93 66.28 32.06
CA LYS A 8 12.79 65.82 31.23
C LYS A 8 11.50 66.15 32.04
N ILE A 9 10.34 66.29 31.38
CA ILE A 9 8.97 65.80 31.76
C ILE A 9 7.86 66.73 31.20
N ALA A 10 7.15 66.16 30.22
CA ALA A 10 5.70 66.19 29.96
C ALA A 10 4.91 67.45 29.52
N ARG A 11 4.20 67.22 28.40
CA ARG A 11 2.80 67.56 28.06
C ARG A 11 2.49 68.87 27.32
N GLY A 12 1.70 68.71 26.24
CA GLY A 12 0.92 69.74 25.55
C GLY A 12 0.78 69.47 24.05
N LEU A 13 -0.06 68.50 23.63
CA LEU A 13 -1.35 68.73 22.97
C LEU A 13 -1.27 69.40 21.58
N ILE A 14 -1.49 68.61 20.53
CA ILE A 14 -1.94 69.11 19.21
C ILE A 14 -3.17 68.31 18.76
N VAL A 15 -4.20 69.08 18.45
CA VAL A 15 -5.49 68.72 17.85
C VAL A 15 -5.30 68.53 16.34
N VAL A 16 -5.83 67.44 15.76
CA VAL A 16 -6.24 67.42 14.34
C VAL A 16 -7.55 66.64 14.21
N ALA A 17 -8.45 67.23 13.43
CA ALA A 17 -9.87 66.92 13.30
C ALA A 17 -10.18 65.76 12.32
N LEU A 18 -11.37 65.19 12.54
CA LEU A 18 -12.04 64.14 11.78
C LEU A 18 -12.18 64.41 10.27
N LEU A 19 -12.07 63.32 9.50
CA LEU A 19 -12.87 63.08 8.30
C LEU A 19 -13.35 61.62 8.34
N LEU A 20 -14.66 61.46 8.52
CA LEU A 20 -15.38 60.17 8.52
C LEU A 20 -15.50 59.62 7.10
N SER A 21 -15.11 58.36 6.91
CA SER A 21 -15.73 57.46 5.93
C SER A 21 -16.34 56.29 6.68
N ALA A 22 -17.65 56.15 6.62
CA ALA A 22 -18.42 55.12 7.29
C ALA A 22 -18.24 53.77 6.58
N THR A 23 -17.54 52.84 7.23
CA THR A 23 -17.73 51.40 7.05
C THR A 23 -18.29 50.87 8.37
N ASN A 24 -19.50 50.33 8.33
CA ASN A 24 -20.10 49.66 9.48
C ASN A 24 -19.32 48.37 9.77
N LEU A 25 -18.31 48.46 10.62
CA LEU A 25 -17.78 47.32 11.36
C LEU A 25 -18.68 47.14 12.58
N THR A 26 -19.65 46.23 12.47
CA THR A 26 -20.27 45.63 13.64
C THR A 26 -19.19 44.84 14.37
N VAL A 27 -18.57 45.48 15.37
CA VAL A 27 -17.80 44.78 16.39
C VAL A 27 -18.82 44.00 17.21
N PHE A 28 -18.92 42.68 16.96
CA PHE A 28 -19.49 41.79 17.95
C PHE A 28 -18.54 41.84 19.15
N ALA A 29 -18.99 42.42 20.25
CA ALA A 29 -18.36 42.15 21.53
C ALA A 29 -18.51 40.64 21.74
N GLN A 30 -17.40 39.91 21.61
CA GLN A 30 -17.33 38.53 22.01
C GLN A 30 -17.54 38.54 23.53
N GLU A 31 -18.76 38.22 23.97
CA GLU A 31 -18.97 37.82 25.35
C GLU A 31 -18.01 36.68 25.61
N THR A 32 -17.06 36.88 26.53
CA THR A 32 -16.11 35.84 26.92
C THR A 32 -16.94 34.63 27.39
N PRO A 33 -16.85 33.48 26.70
CA PRO A 33 -17.48 32.26 27.17
C PRO A 33 -16.96 31.96 28.59
N PRO A 34 -17.77 31.35 29.47
CA PRO A 34 -17.25 30.89 30.75
C PRO A 34 -16.03 29.99 30.50
N PRO A 35 -14.92 30.13 31.25
CA PRO A 35 -13.79 29.23 31.10
C PRO A 35 -14.27 27.81 31.37
N ILE A 36 -14.11 26.92 30.38
CA ILE A 36 -14.16 25.49 30.61
C ILE A 36 -13.06 25.21 31.64
N PRO A 37 -13.32 24.50 32.75
CA PRO A 37 -12.22 24.01 33.57
C PRO A 37 -11.39 23.10 32.66
N THR A 38 -10.15 23.50 32.40
CA THR A 38 -9.09 22.79 31.64
C THR A 38 -8.70 21.43 32.24
N VAL A 39 -9.62 20.77 32.97
CA VAL A 39 -9.41 19.64 33.86
C VAL A 39 -10.44 18.52 33.68
N GLU A 40 -11.51 18.69 32.88
CA GLU A 40 -12.55 17.65 32.73
C GLU A 40 -12.21 16.60 31.68
N TYR A 41 -11.72 17.01 30.51
CA TYR A 41 -11.45 16.13 29.36
C TYR A 41 -9.96 15.97 29.05
N PHE A 42 -9.11 16.62 29.83
CA PHE A 42 -7.70 16.82 29.53
C PHE A 42 -6.89 16.81 30.83
N ILE A 43 -5.92 15.91 30.92
CA ILE A 43 -5.01 15.79 32.06
C ILE A 43 -3.58 15.76 31.55
N VAL A 44 -2.72 16.60 32.12
CA VAL A 44 -1.28 16.62 31.82
C VAL A 44 -0.49 16.29 33.08
N GLU A 45 0.37 15.29 32.98
CA GLU A 45 1.35 14.91 34.00
C GLU A 45 2.76 15.12 33.43
N THR A 46 3.46 16.14 33.91
CA THR A 46 4.83 16.44 33.48
C THR A 46 5.86 15.72 34.35
N LYS A 47 6.77 15.00 33.71
CA LYS A 47 7.93 14.35 34.34
C LYS A 47 9.21 14.97 33.81
N VAL A 48 10.06 15.45 34.72
CA VAL A 48 11.43 15.88 34.40
C VAL A 48 12.39 14.72 34.67
N LEU A 49 13.16 14.33 33.66
CA LEU A 49 14.16 13.27 33.71
C LEU A 49 15.48 13.76 34.32
N ASP A 50 16.37 12.83 34.66
CA ASP A 50 17.65 13.11 35.33
C ASP A 50 18.61 13.98 34.48
N ASP A 51 18.45 13.96 33.16
CA ASP A 51 19.21 14.79 32.21
C ASP A 51 18.61 16.19 32.01
N GLY A 52 17.48 16.49 32.65
CA GLY A 52 16.75 17.75 32.55
C GLY A 52 15.69 17.78 31.46
N THR A 53 15.55 16.72 30.65
CA THR A 53 14.50 16.58 29.63
C THR A 53 13.13 16.50 30.29
N SER A 54 12.13 17.21 29.76
CA SER A 54 10.74 17.17 30.24
C SER A 54 9.88 16.36 29.29
N ILE A 55 9.11 15.42 29.82
CA ILE A 55 8.10 14.64 29.08
C ILE A 55 6.74 14.89 29.71
N ASP A 56 5.79 15.27 28.89
CA ASP A 56 4.38 15.41 29.27
C ASP A 56 3.63 14.15 28.88
N LYS A 57 2.94 13.56 29.84
CA LYS A 57 1.94 12.53 29.62
C LYS A 57 0.57 13.17 29.59
N ILE A 58 -0.15 13.00 28.50
CA ILE A 58 -1.42 13.67 28.23
C ILE A 58 -2.52 12.65 28.08
N LEU A 59 -3.54 12.71 28.93
CA LEU A 59 -4.80 11.99 28.72
C LEU A 59 -5.78 12.90 27.98
N ILE A 60 -6.19 12.47 26.78
CA ILE A 60 -7.30 13.08 26.04
C ILE A 60 -8.52 12.20 26.23
N ASN A 61 -9.52 12.70 26.96
CA ASN A 61 -10.78 12.02 27.27
C ASN A 61 -11.97 12.79 26.71
N GLY A 62 -11.96 13.02 25.39
CA GLY A 62 -12.94 13.90 24.77
C GLY A 62 -14.37 13.39 24.84
N PRO A 63 -15.35 14.28 25.11
CA PRO A 63 -16.71 13.88 25.42
C PRO A 63 -17.42 13.24 24.22
N PRO A 64 -18.39 12.35 24.46
CA PRO A 64 -19.17 11.70 23.39
C PRO A 64 -20.14 12.65 22.68
N THR A 65 -20.39 13.83 23.25
CA THR A 65 -21.21 14.89 22.64
C THR A 65 -20.47 16.23 22.70
N PRO A 66 -20.74 17.16 21.76
CA PRO A 66 -20.07 18.44 21.74
C PRO A 66 -20.34 19.24 23.02
N PRO A 67 -19.35 20.01 23.52
CA PRO A 67 -19.54 20.92 24.65
C PRO A 67 -20.70 21.90 24.41
N VAL A 68 -21.53 22.09 25.43
CA VAL A 68 -22.69 23.00 25.37
C VAL A 68 -22.21 24.45 25.27
N GLY A 69 -22.88 25.25 24.43
CA GLY A 69 -22.65 26.69 24.33
C GLY A 69 -21.67 27.12 23.23
N TYR A 70 -21.20 26.19 22.41
CA TYR A 70 -20.37 26.47 21.24
C TYR A 70 -21.14 26.18 19.94
N GLU A 71 -21.11 27.13 19.01
CA GLU A 71 -21.60 26.91 17.66
C GLU A 71 -20.52 26.22 16.82
N ARG A 72 -20.87 25.10 16.18
CA ARG A 72 -20.02 24.38 15.24
C ARG A 72 -20.49 24.70 13.82
N THR A 73 -19.71 25.50 13.10
CA THR A 73 -20.01 25.82 11.69
C THR A 73 -19.67 24.60 10.85
N THR A 74 -20.54 24.22 9.91
CA THR A 74 -20.28 23.14 8.95
C THR A 74 -19.96 23.73 7.58
N VAL A 75 -19.21 22.98 6.78
CA VAL A 75 -18.85 23.36 5.41
C VAL A 75 -18.95 22.13 4.50
N GLU A 76 -19.42 22.35 3.27
CA GLU A 76 -19.29 21.35 2.22
C GLU A 76 -17.83 21.36 1.74
N LEU A 77 -17.17 20.20 1.80
CA LEU A 77 -15.76 20.09 1.45
C LEU A 77 -15.56 20.54 -0.02
N PRO A 78 -14.77 21.59 -0.27
CA PRO A 78 -14.61 22.11 -1.62
C PRO A 78 -13.75 21.18 -2.48
N GLU A 79 -13.97 21.23 -3.79
CA GLU A 79 -13.15 20.52 -4.77
C GLU A 79 -11.68 21.00 -4.70
N PRO A 80 -10.69 20.08 -4.67
CA PRO A 80 -9.28 20.45 -4.61
C PRO A 80 -8.86 21.36 -5.76
N ASN A 81 -8.08 22.40 -5.44
CA ASN A 81 -7.40 23.24 -6.40
C ASN A 81 -6.00 23.62 -5.87
N PRO A 82 -5.00 22.72 -6.01
CA PRO A 82 -3.67 22.94 -5.45
C PRO A 82 -3.01 24.24 -5.96
N ASN A 83 -3.29 24.63 -7.21
CA ASN A 83 -2.78 25.89 -7.79
C ASN A 83 -3.32 27.15 -7.09
N ALA A 84 -4.43 27.04 -6.37
CA ALA A 84 -5.03 28.10 -5.57
C ALA A 84 -4.73 27.97 -4.07
N GLY A 85 -3.88 27.02 -3.66
CA GLY A 85 -3.60 26.75 -2.25
C GLY A 85 -4.76 26.08 -1.52
N LEU A 86 -5.53 25.24 -2.22
CA LEU A 86 -6.68 24.52 -1.69
C LEU A 86 -6.51 23.03 -1.96
N VAL A 87 -6.34 22.22 -0.91
CA VAL A 87 -6.25 20.76 -1.03
C VAL A 87 -7.17 20.13 0.01
N THR A 88 -7.96 19.16 -0.42
CA THR A 88 -8.93 18.46 0.41
C THR A 88 -8.87 16.96 0.14
N LEU A 89 -9.04 16.17 1.20
CA LEU A 89 -9.03 14.71 1.18
C LEU A 89 -10.43 14.21 1.54
N SER A 90 -10.94 13.23 0.81
CA SER A 90 -12.25 12.61 1.06
C SER A 90 -12.17 11.58 2.19
N VAL A 91 -11.87 12.05 3.40
CA VAL A 91 -11.72 11.23 4.60
C VAL A 91 -13.11 10.87 5.16
N PRO A 92 -13.37 9.60 5.51
CA PRO A 92 -14.57 9.22 6.25
C PRO A 92 -14.79 10.06 7.51
N ALA A 93 -16.06 10.31 7.85
CA ALA A 93 -16.43 11.06 9.06
C ALA A 93 -17.30 10.18 9.95
N TYR A 94 -16.92 10.02 11.23
CA TYR A 94 -17.57 9.12 12.17
C TYR A 94 -18.06 9.84 13.41
N ASN A 95 -19.24 9.43 13.86
CA ASN A 95 -19.72 9.75 15.19
C ASN A 95 -18.90 8.97 16.24
N TRP A 96 -18.74 9.59 17.40
CA TRP A 96 -17.93 9.15 18.52
C TRP A 96 -18.26 7.71 18.90
N SER A 97 -17.27 6.83 18.82
CA SER A 97 -17.41 5.42 19.14
C SER A 97 -16.33 4.98 20.12
N PHE A 98 -16.69 4.98 21.41
CA PHE A 98 -15.87 4.50 22.52
C PHE A 98 -14.50 5.19 22.68
N GLY A 99 -14.36 6.44 22.22
CA GLY A 99 -13.16 7.27 22.39
C GLY A 99 -12.90 8.16 21.18
N CYS A 100 -12.66 9.46 21.39
CA CYS A 100 -12.45 10.40 20.28
C CYS A 100 -11.17 10.11 19.49
N SER A 101 -10.08 9.72 20.16
CA SER A 101 -8.81 9.41 19.51
C SER A 101 -8.89 8.12 18.70
N ALA A 102 -9.48 7.06 19.25
CA ALA A 102 -9.71 5.81 18.51
C ALA A 102 -10.66 6.02 17.31
N THR A 103 -11.70 6.85 17.47
CA THR A 103 -12.62 7.22 16.38
C THR A 103 -11.90 8.03 15.29
N SER A 104 -11.05 8.99 15.68
CA SER A 104 -10.26 9.77 14.71
C SER A 104 -9.24 8.89 13.99
N ALA A 105 -8.58 7.98 14.71
CA ALA A 105 -7.66 7.00 14.12
C ALA A 105 -8.36 6.10 13.10
N SER A 106 -9.59 5.66 13.39
CA SER A 106 -10.34 4.83 12.45
C SER A 106 -10.78 5.61 11.21
N MET A 107 -11.06 6.92 11.28
CA MET A 107 -11.28 7.75 10.08
C MET A 107 -10.06 7.78 9.17
N ILE A 108 -8.85 7.94 9.74
CA ILE A 108 -7.59 7.93 8.98
C ILE A 108 -7.33 6.53 8.39
N ALA A 109 -7.46 5.48 9.20
CA ALA A 109 -7.31 4.10 8.74
C ALA A 109 -8.33 3.75 7.63
N ALA A 110 -9.56 4.26 7.73
CA ALA A 110 -10.58 4.07 6.70
C ALA A 110 -10.28 4.84 5.41
N PHE A 111 -9.66 6.01 5.48
CA PHE A 111 -9.19 6.71 4.29
C PHE A 111 -8.15 5.87 3.55
N TYR A 112 -7.20 5.27 4.28
CA TYR A 112 -6.21 4.37 3.71
C TYR A 112 -6.82 3.07 3.17
N ASP A 113 -7.75 2.44 3.91
CA ASP A 113 -8.49 1.24 3.48
C ASP A 113 -9.16 1.40 2.11
N ARG A 114 -9.71 2.60 1.89
CA ARG A 114 -10.46 2.96 0.68
C ARG A 114 -9.57 3.45 -0.45
N GLY A 115 -8.27 3.64 -0.18
CA GLY A 115 -7.30 4.24 -1.07
C GLY A 115 -6.05 3.39 -1.18
N SER A 116 -4.92 3.96 -0.74
CA SER A 116 -3.59 3.42 -1.02
C SER A 116 -3.21 2.17 -0.23
N TYR A 117 -3.94 1.82 0.84
CA TYR A 117 -3.59 0.70 1.73
C TYR A 117 -4.85 -0.10 2.10
N PRO A 118 -5.39 -0.92 1.17
CA PRO A 118 -6.57 -1.72 1.43
C PRO A 118 -6.32 -2.80 2.49
N GLY A 119 -7.35 -3.12 3.30
CA GLY A 119 -7.25 -4.17 4.32
C GLY A 119 -7.02 -3.66 5.73
N MET A 120 -7.07 -2.34 5.95
CA MET A 120 -7.12 -1.76 7.29
C MET A 120 -8.37 -2.22 8.04
N TYR A 121 -9.49 -2.28 7.31
CA TYR A 121 -10.74 -2.86 7.74
C TYR A 121 -10.86 -4.30 7.21
N THR A 122 -11.13 -5.24 8.10
CA THR A 122 -11.17 -6.68 7.80
C THR A 122 -12.57 -7.28 7.93
N GLY A 123 -13.58 -6.45 8.20
CA GLY A 123 -14.96 -6.90 8.40
C GLY A 123 -15.76 -7.06 7.09
N PRO A 124 -16.95 -7.66 7.14
CA PRO A 124 -17.73 -8.00 5.96
C PRO A 124 -18.59 -6.84 5.40
N THR A 125 -18.84 -5.79 6.18
CA THR A 125 -19.73 -4.69 5.76
C THR A 125 -19.20 -4.00 4.50
N ASN A 126 -20.12 -3.58 3.63
CA ASN A 126 -19.79 -2.86 2.39
C ASN A 126 -18.73 -3.61 1.53
N ASN A 127 -18.89 -4.93 1.42
CA ASN A 127 -18.02 -5.83 0.66
C ASN A 127 -16.54 -5.79 1.09
N GLY A 128 -16.26 -5.61 2.37
CA GLY A 128 -14.88 -5.59 2.87
C GLY A 128 -14.16 -4.25 2.69
N THR A 129 -14.90 -3.16 2.43
CA THR A 129 -14.35 -1.81 2.34
C THR A 129 -15.02 -0.91 3.37
N MET A 130 -14.24 -0.21 4.18
CA MET A 130 -14.75 0.61 5.26
C MET A 130 -15.74 1.69 4.74
N PRO A 131 -16.94 1.84 5.32
CA PRO A 131 -17.90 2.87 4.91
C PRO A 131 -17.43 4.32 5.19
N MET A 132 -18.00 5.28 4.46
CA MET A 132 -17.72 6.73 4.63
C MET A 132 -18.22 7.33 5.94
N ASN A 133 -19.14 6.65 6.62
CA ASN A 133 -19.56 6.98 7.98
C ASN A 133 -19.93 5.70 8.75
N ASN A 134 -20.05 5.77 10.07
CA ASN A 134 -20.40 4.61 10.90
C ASN A 134 -21.91 4.44 11.15
N SER A 135 -22.77 5.06 10.33
CA SER A 135 -24.23 4.95 10.48
C SER A 135 -24.80 3.58 10.07
N THR A 136 -24.00 2.77 9.36
CA THR A 136 -24.40 1.41 8.95
C THR A 136 -24.52 0.46 10.14
N TRP A 137 -23.80 0.71 11.23
CA TRP A 137 -23.89 -0.08 12.45
C TRP A 137 -24.82 0.61 13.44
N GLU A 138 -25.86 -0.10 13.89
CA GLU A 138 -26.84 0.43 14.83
C GLU A 138 -26.19 0.82 16.16
N ASP A 139 -26.75 1.82 16.83
CA ASP A 139 -26.31 2.20 18.18
C ASP A 139 -26.54 1.09 19.19
N VAL A 140 -25.75 1.11 20.26
CA VAL A 140 -25.88 0.17 21.38
C VAL A 140 -26.10 0.89 22.69
N ILE A 141 -26.85 0.26 23.59
CA ILE A 141 -27.06 0.75 24.96
C ILE A 141 -26.20 -0.08 25.91
N ILE A 142 -25.27 0.57 26.61
CA ILE A 142 -24.42 -0.04 27.64
C ILE A 142 -24.52 0.80 28.90
N ALA A 143 -24.79 0.18 30.04
CA ALA A 143 -24.97 0.86 31.33
C ALA A 143 -25.98 2.04 31.31
N GLY A 144 -26.93 2.03 30.36
CA GLY A 144 -27.92 3.11 30.19
C GLY A 144 -27.48 4.26 29.27
N GLU A 145 -26.28 4.19 28.70
CA GLU A 145 -25.77 5.16 27.72
C GLU A 145 -25.90 4.62 26.30
N THR A 146 -26.43 5.44 25.38
CA THR A 146 -26.42 5.15 23.95
C THR A 146 -25.05 5.50 23.38
N ARG A 147 -24.46 4.58 22.61
CA ARG A 147 -23.15 4.75 21.96
C ARG A 147 -23.21 4.30 20.50
N HIS A 148 -22.59 5.10 19.64
CA HIS A 148 -22.37 4.73 18.25
C HIS A 148 -21.31 3.63 18.17
N GLN A 149 -21.43 2.76 17.17
CA GLN A 149 -20.54 1.64 16.97
C GLN A 149 -19.69 1.85 15.72
N CYS A 150 -18.45 1.39 15.74
CA CYS A 150 -17.57 1.35 14.58
C CYS A 150 -16.56 0.22 14.81
N PRO A 151 -16.65 -0.90 14.06
CA PRO A 151 -15.79 -2.07 14.30
C PRO A 151 -14.31 -1.75 14.09
N LEU A 152 -13.98 -0.74 13.27
CA LEU A 152 -12.61 -0.30 13.06
C LEU A 152 -12.06 0.54 14.23
N SER A 153 -12.91 1.22 15.01
CA SER A 153 -12.44 1.95 16.21
C SER A 153 -12.52 1.11 17.49
N ALA A 154 -13.59 0.34 17.66
CA ALA A 154 -13.82 -0.47 18.85
C ALA A 154 -14.66 -1.71 18.49
N THR A 155 -14.04 -2.89 18.54
CA THR A 155 -14.72 -4.16 18.28
C THR A 155 -15.69 -4.53 19.42
N ARG A 156 -16.74 -5.29 19.09
CA ARG A 156 -17.71 -5.81 20.07
C ARG A 156 -18.31 -7.11 19.57
N ASN A 157 -18.60 -8.04 20.48
CA ASN A 157 -19.36 -9.24 20.19
C ASN A 157 -20.75 -8.89 19.62
N GLY A 158 -21.08 -9.47 18.47
CA GLY A 158 -22.31 -9.19 17.72
C GLY A 158 -22.25 -7.96 16.82
N LEU A 159 -21.15 -7.19 16.82
CA LEU A 159 -20.93 -6.11 15.87
C LEU A 159 -20.20 -6.65 14.64
N ASP A 160 -20.72 -6.35 13.46
CA ASP A 160 -20.03 -6.62 12.19
C ASP A 160 -19.66 -8.10 11.99
N GLU A 161 -20.62 -8.99 12.31
CA GLU A 161 -20.50 -10.45 12.29
C GLU A 161 -19.47 -11.05 13.26
N ARG A 162 -18.84 -10.24 14.12
CA ARG A 162 -17.97 -10.73 15.19
C ARG A 162 -18.75 -11.60 16.17
N THR A 163 -18.20 -12.77 16.52
CA THR A 163 -18.83 -13.78 17.41
C THR A 163 -18.10 -14.02 18.73
N ILE A 164 -17.04 -13.26 18.97
CA ILE A 164 -16.22 -13.31 20.19
C ILE A 164 -16.16 -11.92 20.84
N HIS A 165 -15.81 -11.86 22.12
CA HIS A 165 -15.59 -10.58 22.81
C HIS A 165 -14.57 -9.72 22.07
N GLY A 166 -14.81 -8.41 22.07
CA GLY A 166 -13.91 -7.41 21.52
C GLY A 166 -13.62 -6.31 22.53
N HIS A 167 -13.06 -5.22 22.02
CA HIS A 167 -12.68 -4.02 22.76
C HIS A 167 -13.74 -3.54 23.76
N VAL A 168 -14.97 -3.34 23.27
CA VAL A 168 -16.07 -2.79 24.06
C VAL A 168 -16.50 -3.77 25.16
N ASP A 169 -16.51 -5.07 24.87
CA ASP A 169 -16.91 -6.06 25.86
C ASP A 169 -15.91 -6.12 27.01
N ASP A 170 -14.61 -6.03 26.69
CA ASP A 170 -13.55 -6.20 27.67
C ASP A 170 -13.30 -4.97 28.53
N TYR A 171 -13.31 -3.76 27.94
CA TYR A 171 -12.83 -2.56 28.63
C TYR A 171 -13.94 -1.59 29.02
N TRP A 172 -15.06 -1.52 28.29
CA TRP A 172 -16.03 -0.45 28.48
C TRP A 172 -17.07 -0.73 29.57
N ILE A 173 -17.19 0.19 30.53
CA ILE A 173 -18.23 0.27 31.55
C ILE A 173 -19.22 1.40 31.22
N GLN A 174 -18.73 2.64 31.19
CA GLN A 174 -19.47 3.87 30.91
C GLN A 174 -18.47 5.02 30.75
N TYR A 175 -18.83 6.08 30.04
CA TYR A 175 -17.91 7.21 29.85
C TYR A 175 -17.39 7.76 31.20
N GLY A 176 -16.08 7.94 31.31
CA GLY A 176 -15.44 8.43 32.53
C GLY A 176 -15.17 7.38 33.61
N ALA A 177 -15.48 6.09 33.39
CA ALA A 177 -15.16 5.04 34.36
C ALA A 177 -13.67 4.71 34.38
N THR A 178 -13.11 4.50 35.57
CA THR A 178 -11.67 4.27 35.79
C THR A 178 -11.32 2.80 36.04
N GLY A 179 -12.20 1.88 35.63
CA GLY A 179 -12.06 0.44 35.90
C GLY A 179 -12.49 -0.03 37.31
N PRO A 180 -12.18 -1.28 37.69
CA PRO A 180 -11.47 -2.28 36.88
C PRO A 180 -12.26 -2.67 35.64
N ASP A 181 -11.57 -2.97 34.56
CA ASP A 181 -12.18 -3.32 33.28
C ASP A 181 -13.06 -4.58 33.40
N PRO A 182 -14.21 -4.64 32.68
CA PRO A 182 -15.13 -5.77 32.73
C PRO A 182 -14.49 -7.15 32.63
N TYR A 183 -13.45 -7.34 31.81
CA TYR A 183 -12.80 -8.65 31.67
C TYR A 183 -12.06 -9.10 32.94
N ASP A 184 -11.55 -8.17 33.76
CA ASP A 184 -10.70 -8.47 34.90
C ASP A 184 -11.44 -9.33 35.94
N GLY A 185 -10.96 -10.56 36.13
CA GLY A 185 -11.56 -11.55 37.00
C GLY A 185 -12.85 -12.22 36.49
N ASN A 186 -13.34 -11.85 35.31
CA ASN A 186 -14.60 -12.38 34.76
C ASN A 186 -14.41 -13.30 33.53
N TRP A 187 -13.53 -12.95 32.58
CA TRP A 187 -13.21 -13.78 31.42
C TRP A 187 -11.80 -13.50 30.87
N THR A 188 -11.36 -14.29 29.90
CA THR A 188 -10.07 -14.06 29.22
C THR A 188 -10.20 -12.85 28.30
N GLU A 189 -9.29 -11.87 28.45
CA GLU A 189 -9.15 -10.74 27.52
C GLU A 189 -9.04 -11.25 26.07
N HIS A 190 -9.73 -10.59 25.16
CA HIS A 190 -9.64 -10.90 23.74
C HIS A 190 -8.21 -10.66 23.24
N THR A 191 -7.80 -11.43 22.23
CA THR A 191 -6.53 -11.18 21.55
C THR A 191 -6.59 -9.80 20.93
N LEU A 192 -5.64 -8.92 21.30
CA LEU A 192 -5.45 -7.62 20.68
C LEU A 192 -5.49 -7.76 19.16
N GLY A 193 -6.48 -7.13 18.53
CA GLY A 193 -6.65 -7.23 17.09
C GLY A 193 -7.99 -6.69 16.62
N ASP A 194 -7.95 -6.18 15.38
CA ASP A 194 -9.06 -5.72 14.55
C ASP A 194 -9.50 -4.26 14.67
N CYS A 195 -9.17 -3.52 15.75
CA CYS A 195 -9.56 -2.10 15.87
C CYS A 195 -8.47 -1.18 16.44
N THR A 196 -8.55 0.11 16.11
CA THR A 196 -7.57 1.12 16.56
C THR A 196 -7.58 1.27 18.08
N GLY A 197 -8.73 1.17 18.75
CA GLY A 197 -8.85 1.29 20.20
C GLY A 197 -8.00 0.30 20.99
N ASP A 198 -7.88 -0.94 20.51
CA ASP A 198 -7.06 -1.99 21.15
C ASP A 198 -5.58 -1.65 21.14
N TYR A 199 -5.09 -1.17 20.00
CA TYR A 199 -3.69 -0.84 19.83
C TYR A 199 -3.34 0.46 20.55
N MET A 200 -4.18 1.50 20.41
CA MET A 200 -4.01 2.80 21.06
C MET A 200 -4.27 2.79 22.57
N LYS A 201 -4.62 1.63 23.14
CA LYS A 201 -4.98 1.45 24.55
C LYS A 201 -6.11 2.38 24.99
N THR A 202 -7.07 2.65 24.12
CA THR A 202 -8.23 3.45 24.52
C THR A 202 -9.06 2.65 25.52
N ASN A 203 -9.65 3.30 26.52
CA ASN A 203 -10.48 2.70 27.60
C ASN A 203 -9.74 1.80 28.61
N LYS A 204 -8.69 1.08 28.21
CA LYS A 204 -7.99 0.07 29.03
C LYS A 204 -7.48 0.57 30.39
N TRP A 205 -8.00 0.05 31.48
CA TRP A 205 -7.49 0.32 32.83
C TRP A 205 -6.13 -0.36 33.09
N PHE A 206 -5.11 0.42 33.44
CA PHE A 206 -3.80 -0.11 33.83
C PHE A 206 -3.63 -0.17 35.35
N VAL A 207 -3.72 -1.38 35.93
CA VAL A 207 -3.62 -1.65 37.38
C VAL A 207 -2.34 -1.05 38.01
N SER A 208 -1.20 -1.17 37.31
CA SER A 208 0.11 -0.75 37.83
C SER A 208 0.30 0.75 37.89
N GLU A 209 -0.48 1.49 37.10
CA GLU A 209 -0.25 2.93 36.90
C GLU A 209 -1.47 3.79 37.28
N GLY A 210 -2.64 3.18 37.47
CA GLY A 210 -3.83 3.86 37.97
C GLY A 210 -4.42 4.91 37.02
N PHE A 211 -4.10 4.82 35.72
CA PHE A 211 -4.61 5.73 34.71
C PHE A 211 -5.17 5.00 33.50
N ASN A 212 -5.95 5.78 32.74
CA ASN A 212 -6.85 5.46 31.65
C ASN A 212 -8.28 5.14 32.09
N THR A 213 -9.20 5.71 31.33
CA THR A 213 -10.60 5.93 31.68
C THR A 213 -11.41 5.70 30.43
N ASP A 214 -12.62 5.16 30.55
CA ASP A 214 -13.53 4.99 29.42
C ASP A 214 -13.74 6.32 28.67
N GLY A 215 -13.34 6.33 27.39
CA GLY A 215 -13.31 7.45 26.46
C GLY A 215 -11.91 8.05 26.25
N GLY A 216 -10.95 7.65 27.08
CA GLY A 216 -9.61 8.22 27.19
C GLY A 216 -8.54 7.49 26.38
N THR A 217 -7.58 8.25 25.89
CA THR A 217 -6.34 7.77 25.25
C THR A 217 -5.16 8.62 25.75
N VAL A 218 -4.02 7.97 26.02
CA VAL A 218 -2.80 8.64 26.49
C VAL A 218 -1.87 8.93 25.33
N PHE A 219 -1.21 10.08 25.36
CA PHE A 219 -0.14 10.47 24.43
C PHE A 219 1.00 11.13 25.19
N TYR A 220 2.24 10.89 24.78
CA TYR A 220 3.42 11.52 25.34
C TYR A 220 3.99 12.58 24.39
N TYR A 221 4.55 13.65 24.95
CA TYR A 221 5.18 14.76 24.23
C TYR A 221 6.46 15.20 24.94
N TYR A 222 7.46 15.69 24.20
CA TYR A 222 8.52 16.46 24.84
C TYR A 222 8.00 17.86 25.21
N GLY A 223 8.24 18.28 26.45
CA GLY A 223 7.74 19.54 27.00
C GLY A 223 8.36 20.80 26.37
N ASP A 224 9.40 20.65 25.55
CA ASP A 224 10.04 21.74 24.82
C ASP A 224 9.50 21.94 23.39
N GLY A 225 8.57 21.08 22.94
CA GLY A 225 7.98 21.13 21.60
C GLY A 225 8.73 20.33 20.53
N ALA A 226 9.82 19.65 20.88
CA ALA A 226 10.47 18.70 19.97
C ALA A 226 9.54 17.50 19.68
N PRO A 227 9.67 16.84 18.52
CA PRO A 227 8.92 15.61 18.25
C PRO A 227 9.44 14.48 19.16
N ILE A 228 8.53 13.74 19.79
CA ILE A 228 8.88 12.50 20.48
C ILE A 228 8.58 11.34 19.53
N THR A 229 9.63 10.65 19.08
CA THR A 229 9.54 9.57 18.08
C THR A 229 9.21 8.23 18.73
N ALA A 230 8.84 7.22 17.92
CA ALA A 230 8.71 5.84 18.39
C ALA A 230 9.95 5.35 19.16
N ALA A 231 11.15 5.63 18.65
CA ALA A 231 12.39 5.25 19.32
C ALA A 231 12.61 5.99 20.65
N ASP A 232 12.18 7.25 20.75
CA ASP A 232 12.20 7.97 22.02
C ASP A 232 11.23 7.35 23.04
N LEU A 233 10.01 7.00 22.62
CA LEU A 233 9.01 6.37 23.49
C LEU A 233 9.52 5.03 24.05
N GLU A 234 10.15 4.21 23.20
CA GLU A 234 10.80 2.95 23.61
C GLU A 234 11.96 3.20 24.58
N TYR A 235 12.80 4.20 24.29
CA TYR A 235 13.92 4.58 25.15
C TYR A 235 13.45 5.01 26.54
N HIS A 236 12.33 5.74 26.62
CA HIS A 236 11.73 6.17 27.88
C HIS A 236 10.87 5.09 28.55
N GLY A 237 10.63 3.96 27.88
CA GLY A 237 9.81 2.85 28.36
C GLY A 237 8.33 3.21 28.53
N VAL A 238 7.82 4.10 27.67
CA VAL A 238 6.42 4.58 27.69
C VAL A 238 5.65 4.24 26.42
N ASP A 239 6.30 3.61 25.44
CA ASP A 239 5.74 3.18 24.16
C ASP A 239 4.46 2.34 24.30
N ILE A 240 4.42 1.43 25.28
CA ILE A 240 3.27 0.55 25.51
C ILE A 240 1.99 1.27 25.97
N TYR A 241 2.10 2.54 26.37
CA TYR A 241 1.00 3.38 26.84
C TYR A 241 0.58 4.47 25.83
N ASP A 242 1.39 4.70 24.81
CA ASP A 242 1.19 5.82 23.88
C ASP A 242 0.22 5.47 22.75
N GLY A 243 -0.79 6.32 22.56
CA GLY A 243 -1.80 6.14 21.52
C GLY A 243 -1.25 6.23 20.11
N GLY A 244 -0.26 7.09 19.87
CA GLY A 244 0.40 7.20 18.57
C GLY A 244 1.26 5.98 18.26
N TYR A 245 1.98 5.45 19.25
CA TYR A 245 2.75 4.21 19.11
C TYR A 245 1.82 3.01 18.89
N GLY A 246 0.69 2.98 19.61
CA GLY A 246 -0.40 2.05 19.33
C GLY A 246 -0.89 2.14 17.89
N LEU A 247 -1.14 3.33 17.36
CA LEU A 247 -1.56 3.49 15.97
C LEU A 247 -0.50 2.98 14.97
N LYS A 248 0.79 3.17 15.24
CA LYS A 248 1.88 2.52 14.48
C LYS A 248 1.71 1.00 14.48
N LEU A 249 1.57 0.38 15.65
CA LEU A 249 1.41 -1.07 15.77
C LEU A 249 0.13 -1.59 15.09
N PHE A 250 -0.94 -0.78 15.05
CA PHE A 250 -2.16 -1.12 14.31
C PHE A 250 -1.86 -1.27 12.82
N TYR A 251 -1.15 -0.32 12.21
CA TYR A 251 -0.80 -0.40 10.79
C TYR A 251 0.16 -1.55 10.49
N GLU A 252 1.17 -1.76 11.34
CA GLU A 252 2.09 -2.91 11.20
C GLU A 252 1.35 -4.26 11.31
N SER A 253 0.29 -4.33 12.11
CA SER A 253 -0.56 -5.53 12.20
C SER A 253 -1.36 -5.82 10.92
N ARG A 254 -1.46 -4.85 10.01
CA ARG A 254 -2.10 -4.98 8.69
C ARG A 254 -1.11 -5.33 7.58
N GLY A 255 0.17 -5.51 7.93
CA GLY A 255 1.23 -5.82 6.97
C GLY A 255 1.93 -4.59 6.40
N GLU A 256 1.56 -3.39 6.87
CA GLU A 256 2.18 -2.14 6.40
C GLU A 256 3.47 -1.82 7.15
N THR A 257 4.41 -1.17 6.46
CA THR A 257 5.56 -0.54 7.10
C THR A 257 5.21 0.87 7.59
N VAL A 258 5.88 1.32 8.65
CA VAL A 258 5.72 2.67 9.20
C VAL A 258 7.08 3.38 9.19
N ASP A 259 7.24 4.34 8.27
CA ASP A 259 8.47 5.11 8.07
C ASP A 259 8.75 6.09 9.20
N ALA A 260 7.68 6.65 9.77
CA ALA A 260 7.79 7.61 10.86
C ALA A 260 6.58 7.55 11.76
N MET A 261 6.82 7.59 13.07
CA MET A 261 5.82 7.89 14.08
C MET A 261 6.37 8.90 15.07
N TYR A 262 5.62 9.97 15.33
CA TYR A 262 5.92 10.92 16.38
C TYR A 262 4.68 11.70 16.83
N ASN A 263 4.69 12.11 18.11
CA ASN A 263 3.78 13.10 18.65
C ASN A 263 4.52 14.44 18.78
N GLN A 264 3.87 15.55 18.48
CA GLN A 264 4.50 16.87 18.59
C GLN A 264 3.51 17.98 18.90
N TYR A 265 3.84 18.87 19.83
CA TYR A 265 3.09 20.10 20.05
C TYR A 265 3.17 20.98 18.80
N ILE A 266 2.12 21.76 18.52
CA ILE A 266 2.19 22.72 17.42
C ILE A 266 3.13 23.88 17.76
N TYR A 267 3.72 24.46 16.73
CA TYR A 267 4.55 25.65 16.86
C TYR A 267 3.77 26.78 17.57
N GLY A 268 4.36 27.35 18.62
CA GLY A 268 3.74 28.41 19.41
C GLY A 268 2.88 27.96 20.59
N TYR A 269 2.64 26.65 20.77
CA TYR A 269 1.88 26.15 21.92
C TYR A 269 2.71 26.14 23.22
N VAL A 270 3.88 25.50 23.21
CA VAL A 270 4.83 25.49 24.36
C VAL A 270 6.05 26.42 24.17
N GLY A 271 6.30 26.91 22.96
CA GLY A 271 7.45 27.78 22.66
C GLY A 271 7.72 27.93 21.17
N ASP A 272 8.98 28.22 20.84
CA ASP A 272 9.44 28.47 19.46
C ASP A 272 9.82 27.17 18.70
N GLN A 273 9.43 26.01 19.22
CA GLN A 273 9.51 24.72 18.55
C GLN A 273 8.10 24.12 18.41
N GLY A 274 7.91 23.26 17.42
CA GLY A 274 6.66 22.52 17.24
C GLY A 274 6.33 22.27 15.77
N PHE A 275 5.27 21.48 15.57
CA PHE A 275 4.73 21.16 14.25
C PHE A 275 4.04 22.38 13.64
N THR A 276 4.40 22.72 12.41
CA THR A 276 3.98 23.96 11.73
C THR A 276 2.82 23.71 10.77
N TYR A 277 2.12 24.78 10.40
CA TYR A 277 1.09 24.72 9.36
C TYR A 277 1.64 24.29 8.00
N ASP A 278 2.87 24.68 7.65
CA ASP A 278 3.50 24.22 6.41
C ASP A 278 3.77 22.71 6.43
N GLN A 279 4.13 22.14 7.59
CA GLN A 279 4.24 20.68 7.74
C GLN A 279 2.88 20.00 7.66
N TYR A 280 1.82 20.58 8.22
CA TYR A 280 0.45 20.09 8.05
C TYR A 280 0.05 20.01 6.58
N LYS A 281 0.27 21.08 5.81
CA LYS A 281 0.00 21.09 4.37
C LYS A 281 0.81 20.03 3.64
N ALA A 282 2.08 19.84 4.00
CA ALA A 282 2.91 18.80 3.40
C ALA A 282 2.41 17.36 3.67
N GLU A 283 1.70 17.12 4.78
CA GLU A 283 1.02 15.84 5.00
C GLU A 283 -0.21 15.72 4.09
N ILE A 284 -1.06 16.75 4.05
CA ILE A 284 -2.27 16.76 3.21
C ILE A 284 -1.94 16.65 1.72
N ASP A 285 -0.93 17.37 1.24
CA ASP A 285 -0.45 17.36 -0.16
C ASP A 285 0.05 15.98 -0.59
N ALA A 286 0.39 15.13 0.37
CA ALA A 286 0.88 13.79 0.14
C ALA A 286 -0.15 12.71 0.52
N ASP A 287 -1.44 13.07 0.49
CA ASP A 287 -2.57 12.20 0.78
C ASP A 287 -2.52 11.57 2.18
N ARG A 288 -2.05 12.32 3.19
CA ARG A 288 -2.00 11.87 4.58
C ARG A 288 -2.86 12.76 5.48
N PRO A 289 -4.08 12.32 5.85
CA PRO A 289 -4.88 12.99 6.88
C PRO A 289 -4.12 13.03 8.20
N VAL A 290 -4.29 14.12 8.95
CA VAL A 290 -3.50 14.36 10.17
C VAL A 290 -4.37 14.19 11.41
N MET A 291 -3.88 13.43 12.40
CA MET A 291 -4.52 13.37 13.71
C MET A 291 -4.20 14.63 14.50
N ILE A 292 -5.22 15.46 14.72
CA ILE A 292 -5.12 16.76 15.38
C ILE A 292 -5.59 16.60 16.83
N HIS A 293 -4.80 17.07 17.78
CA HIS A 293 -5.14 17.08 19.19
C HIS A 293 -5.46 18.48 19.68
N LEU A 294 -6.64 18.60 20.28
CA LEU A 294 -7.10 19.75 21.04
C LEU A 294 -6.91 19.46 22.54
N GLU A 295 -6.94 20.50 23.39
CA GLU A 295 -6.98 20.37 24.86
C GLU A 295 -8.29 19.68 25.34
N GLY A 296 -8.41 18.38 25.10
CA GLY A 296 -9.53 17.55 25.51
C GLY A 296 -10.35 16.93 24.37
N HIS A 297 -9.89 16.96 23.12
CA HIS A 297 -10.52 16.21 22.04
C HIS A 297 -9.51 15.89 20.91
N THR A 298 -9.74 14.82 20.17
CA THR A 298 -8.98 14.49 18.96
C THR A 298 -9.91 14.59 17.76
N VAL A 299 -9.44 15.22 16.68
CA VAL A 299 -10.14 15.39 15.39
C VAL A 299 -9.19 15.03 14.25
N VAL A 300 -9.70 14.97 13.01
CA VAL A 300 -8.86 14.69 11.83
C VAL A 300 -8.81 15.91 10.94
N GLY A 301 -7.59 16.37 10.64
CA GLY A 301 -7.36 17.37 9.59
C GLY A 301 -7.44 16.72 8.22
N VAL A 302 -8.31 17.25 7.35
CA VAL A 302 -8.67 16.65 6.06
C VAL A 302 -8.42 17.58 4.87
N GLY A 303 -7.92 18.80 5.11
CA GLY A 303 -7.65 19.74 4.03
C GLY A 303 -7.29 21.13 4.53
N TYR A 304 -6.89 22.00 3.61
CA TYR A 304 -6.57 23.40 3.90
C TYR A 304 -7.02 24.34 2.78
N ASP A 305 -7.17 25.62 3.12
CA ASP A 305 -7.41 26.72 2.18
C ASP A 305 -6.55 27.94 2.57
N ASP A 306 -5.46 28.16 1.83
CA ASP A 306 -4.48 29.24 2.06
C ASP A 306 -4.88 30.58 1.40
N SER A 307 -6.06 30.67 0.78
CA SER A 307 -6.43 31.83 -0.04
C SER A 307 -6.51 33.15 0.74
N SER A 308 -6.69 33.11 2.06
CA SER A 308 -6.71 34.32 2.91
C SER A 308 -6.44 34.13 4.41
N SER A 309 -6.29 32.89 4.88
CA SER A 309 -6.01 32.54 6.28
C SER A 309 -5.38 31.16 6.36
N ASP A 310 -4.70 30.81 7.46
CA ASP A 310 -4.22 29.44 7.72
C ASP A 310 -5.40 28.51 8.08
N LEU A 311 -6.37 28.36 7.16
CA LEU A 311 -7.60 27.59 7.37
C LEU A 311 -7.34 26.10 7.17
N MET A 312 -7.81 25.28 8.11
CA MET A 312 -7.92 23.84 7.96
C MET A 312 -9.39 23.42 7.89
N TYR A 313 -9.62 22.32 7.20
CA TYR A 313 -10.85 21.54 7.26
C TYR A 313 -10.62 20.36 8.19
N ILE A 314 -11.55 20.13 9.11
CA ILE A 314 -11.50 19.02 10.05
C ILE A 314 -12.78 18.20 10.00
N ASN A 315 -12.66 16.89 10.18
CA ASN A 315 -13.76 16.04 10.60
C ASN A 315 -13.63 15.87 12.12
N ASP A 316 -14.64 16.30 12.87
CA ASP A 316 -14.72 16.00 14.29
C ASP A 316 -15.40 14.65 14.54
N THR A 317 -15.52 14.26 15.80
CA THR A 317 -16.12 12.96 16.15
C THR A 317 -17.58 13.07 16.59
N TRP A 318 -18.28 14.17 16.31
CA TRP A 318 -19.64 14.40 16.82
C TRP A 318 -20.73 14.42 15.74
N ASP A 319 -20.34 14.43 14.47
CA ASP A 319 -21.24 14.22 13.34
C ASP A 319 -20.50 13.72 12.09
N TYR A 320 -21.18 13.70 10.94
CA TYR A 320 -20.64 13.23 9.66
C TYR A 320 -20.27 14.37 8.71
N THR A 321 -20.11 15.59 9.24
CA THR A 321 -19.85 16.78 8.44
C THR A 321 -18.44 17.31 8.67
N THR A 322 -17.96 18.12 7.73
CA THR A 322 -16.68 18.79 7.83
C THR A 322 -16.86 20.18 8.42
N HIS A 323 -15.88 20.61 9.21
CA HIS A 323 -15.86 21.89 9.91
C HIS A 323 -14.60 22.69 9.57
N PRO A 324 -14.70 24.02 9.46
CA PRO A 324 -13.54 24.89 9.36
C PRO A 324 -12.93 25.16 10.74
N MET A 325 -11.60 25.22 10.80
CA MET A 325 -10.84 25.68 11.97
C MET A 325 -9.61 26.46 11.49
N ILE A 326 -9.19 27.50 12.21
CA ILE A 326 -7.93 28.20 11.89
C ILE A 326 -6.77 27.49 12.60
N TRP A 327 -5.65 27.27 11.92
CA TRP A 327 -4.44 26.70 12.53
C TRP A 327 -4.02 27.46 13.79
N GLY A 328 -3.64 26.73 14.85
CA GLY A 328 -3.30 27.32 16.14
C GLY A 328 -4.44 28.00 16.92
N SER A 329 -5.68 27.96 16.43
CA SER A 329 -6.83 28.57 17.12
C SER A 329 -7.55 27.60 18.06
N THR A 330 -8.82 27.87 18.37
CA THR A 330 -9.68 27.00 19.18
C THR A 330 -10.79 26.39 18.36
N TYR A 331 -11.22 25.19 18.75
CA TYR A 331 -12.44 24.56 18.23
C TYR A 331 -13.32 24.11 19.39
N SER A 332 -14.58 24.53 19.39
CA SER A 332 -15.52 24.27 20.49
C SER A 332 -14.97 24.62 21.89
N GLY A 333 -14.15 25.66 21.98
CA GLY A 333 -13.53 26.12 23.23
C GLY A 333 -12.24 25.40 23.64
N MET A 334 -11.75 24.44 22.85
CA MET A 334 -10.52 23.69 23.13
C MET A 334 -9.38 24.22 22.24
N ASN A 335 -8.21 24.49 22.83
CA ASN A 335 -7.04 24.98 22.10
C ASN A 335 -6.45 23.89 21.21
N HIS A 336 -5.98 24.25 20.01
CA HIS A 336 -5.14 23.37 19.19
C HIS A 336 -3.79 23.17 19.88
N MET A 337 -3.50 21.94 20.29
CA MET A 337 -2.34 21.61 21.11
C MET A 337 -1.22 20.96 20.30
N GLY A 338 -1.53 19.93 19.52
CA GLY A 338 -0.50 19.07 18.93
C GLY A 338 -1.05 18.12 17.89
N VAL A 339 -0.18 17.28 17.37
CA VAL A 339 -0.50 16.27 16.36
C VAL A 339 0.14 14.93 16.70
N THR A 340 -0.49 13.86 16.23
CA THR A 340 0.15 12.55 16.07
C THR A 340 0.36 12.32 14.58
N ILE A 341 1.59 12.00 14.18
CA ILE A 341 1.96 11.64 12.82
C ILE A 341 2.34 10.17 12.78
N VAL A 342 1.72 9.42 11.87
CA VAL A 342 2.11 8.05 11.52
C VAL A 342 2.14 7.96 10.00
N ARG A 343 3.34 7.85 9.42
CA ARG A 343 3.55 7.76 7.97
C ARG A 343 3.75 6.31 7.60
N LEU A 344 2.86 5.79 6.77
CA LEU A 344 3.01 4.48 6.17
C LEU A 344 4.08 4.53 5.08
N GLY A 345 4.82 3.43 4.92
CA GLY A 345 5.73 3.27 3.78
C GLY A 345 4.99 3.43 2.47
N VAL A 346 5.65 3.95 1.44
CA VAL A 346 5.05 4.03 0.11
C VAL A 346 5.01 2.60 -0.44
N PRO A 347 3.84 2.01 -0.73
CA PRO A 347 3.82 0.72 -1.40
C PRO A 347 4.47 0.92 -2.77
N THR A 348 5.34 0.01 -3.18
CA THR A 348 5.95 0.07 -4.51
C THR A 348 4.85 0.16 -5.57
N LEU A 349 4.80 1.28 -6.29
CA LEU A 349 3.83 1.45 -7.38
C LEU A 349 4.53 1.14 -8.71
N VAL A 350 4.76 -0.16 -8.94
CA VAL A 350 5.06 -0.64 -10.30
C VAL A 350 3.75 -0.82 -11.04
N ASN A 351 3.56 -0.02 -12.10
CA ASN A 351 2.46 -0.23 -13.04
C ASN A 351 3.00 -0.96 -14.25
N LEU A 352 2.58 -2.21 -14.48
CA LEU A 352 3.02 -3.00 -15.62
C LEU A 352 2.22 -2.65 -16.88
N ALA A 353 2.94 -2.32 -17.95
CA ALA A 353 2.37 -2.28 -19.29
C ALA A 353 2.19 -3.71 -19.84
N ARG A 354 3.12 -4.62 -19.53
CA ARG A 354 3.14 -6.00 -20.05
C ARG A 354 3.93 -6.93 -19.14
N PHE A 355 3.52 -8.19 -19.06
CA PHE A 355 4.29 -9.30 -18.46
C PHE A 355 3.92 -10.57 -19.20
N ASP A 356 4.91 -11.29 -19.76
CA ASP A 356 4.72 -12.48 -20.57
C ASP A 356 5.82 -13.52 -20.32
N ALA A 357 5.47 -14.79 -20.51
CA ALA A 357 6.42 -15.90 -20.56
C ALA A 357 6.23 -16.67 -21.87
N THR A 358 7.31 -16.90 -22.60
CA THR A 358 7.30 -17.56 -23.92
C THR A 358 8.29 -18.72 -23.97
N PRO A 359 7.87 -19.92 -24.38
CA PRO A 359 8.81 -21.04 -24.53
C PRO A 359 9.79 -20.78 -25.69
N GLN A 360 11.04 -21.21 -25.53
CA GLN A 360 12.10 -21.16 -26.54
C GLN A 360 12.88 -22.48 -26.54
N GLY A 361 12.24 -23.55 -27.04
CA GLY A 361 12.83 -24.88 -27.06
C GLY A 361 13.01 -25.46 -25.65
N ARG A 362 14.24 -25.41 -25.10
CA ARG A 362 14.58 -25.91 -23.76
C ARG A 362 14.71 -24.81 -22.70
N ALA A 363 14.25 -23.59 -23.00
CA ALA A 363 14.23 -22.47 -22.09
C ALA A 363 12.85 -21.78 -22.13
N VAL A 364 12.58 -20.93 -21.14
CA VAL A 364 11.47 -19.96 -21.17
C VAL A 364 12.04 -18.56 -21.11
N HIS A 365 11.66 -17.71 -22.06
CA HIS A 365 11.97 -16.30 -22.07
C HIS A 365 10.82 -15.53 -21.40
N VAL A 366 11.12 -14.86 -20.29
CA VAL A 366 10.20 -14.05 -19.50
C VAL A 366 10.52 -12.58 -19.73
N GLU A 367 9.53 -11.81 -20.15
CA GLU A 367 9.68 -10.38 -20.49
C GLU A 367 8.61 -9.56 -19.77
N TRP A 368 8.98 -8.40 -19.22
CA TRP A 368 8.02 -7.42 -18.73
C TRP A 368 8.40 -6.00 -19.11
N GLU A 369 7.37 -5.18 -19.25
CA GLU A 369 7.47 -3.75 -19.49
C GLU A 369 6.71 -3.01 -18.39
N THR A 370 7.39 -2.10 -17.71
CA THR A 370 6.75 -1.17 -16.77
C THR A 370 6.27 0.07 -17.54
N ALA A 371 5.19 0.69 -17.08
CA ALA A 371 4.76 2.02 -17.49
C ALA A 371 5.36 3.10 -16.58
N THR A 372 5.46 2.80 -15.27
CA THR A 372 6.09 3.63 -14.24
C THR A 372 6.68 2.74 -13.15
N GLU A 373 7.74 3.21 -12.52
CA GLU A 373 8.40 2.60 -11.36
C GLU A 373 8.62 3.68 -10.30
N ILE A 374 7.84 3.69 -9.22
CA ILE A 374 7.98 4.66 -8.12
C ILE A 374 8.68 3.94 -6.95
N ASP A 375 9.80 4.51 -6.51
CA ASP A 375 10.63 4.04 -5.39
C ASP A 375 11.06 2.56 -5.46
N ASN A 376 10.99 1.94 -6.63
CA ASN A 376 11.36 0.55 -6.85
C ASN A 376 12.90 0.40 -6.95
N ALA A 377 13.50 -0.46 -6.12
CA ALA A 377 14.91 -0.85 -6.21
C ALA A 377 15.15 -1.90 -7.30
N GLY A 378 14.19 -2.79 -7.57
CA GLY A 378 14.31 -3.79 -8.62
C GLY A 378 13.30 -4.91 -8.52
N PHE A 379 13.64 -6.04 -9.17
CA PHE A 379 12.72 -7.17 -9.33
C PHE A 379 13.37 -8.51 -8.99
N HIS A 380 12.55 -9.44 -8.51
CA HIS A 380 12.83 -10.87 -8.46
C HIS A 380 11.80 -11.65 -9.29
N LEU A 381 12.25 -12.76 -9.87
CA LEU A 381 11.37 -13.69 -10.58
C LEU A 381 11.18 -14.95 -9.76
N TRP A 382 9.93 -15.40 -9.73
CA TRP A 382 9.47 -16.55 -8.97
C TRP A 382 8.78 -17.54 -9.89
N ARG A 383 9.01 -18.84 -9.69
CA ARG A 383 8.51 -19.91 -10.56
C ARG A 383 7.85 -21.04 -9.78
N SER A 384 6.76 -21.60 -10.32
CA SER A 384 6.13 -22.83 -9.85
C SER A 384 5.73 -23.76 -11.02
N GLU A 385 5.64 -25.06 -10.76
CA GLU A 385 5.05 -26.05 -11.70
C GLU A 385 3.52 -26.10 -11.60
N THR A 386 2.93 -25.36 -10.65
CA THR A 386 1.48 -25.30 -10.42
C THR A 386 1.03 -23.87 -10.17
N LYS A 387 -0.09 -23.46 -10.77
CA LYS A 387 -0.58 -22.07 -10.71
C LYS A 387 -0.73 -21.51 -9.30
N ASP A 388 -1.30 -22.31 -8.39
CA ASP A 388 -1.62 -21.93 -7.01
C ASP A 388 -0.70 -22.62 -5.98
N GLY A 389 0.46 -23.12 -6.42
CA GLY A 389 1.41 -23.82 -5.56
C GLY A 389 2.42 -22.91 -4.89
N GLU A 390 3.44 -23.53 -4.30
CA GLU A 390 4.61 -22.85 -3.77
C GLU A 390 5.46 -22.34 -4.95
N TYR A 391 5.79 -21.06 -4.93
CA TYR A 391 6.70 -20.43 -5.89
C TYR A 391 8.11 -20.36 -5.30
N THR A 392 9.10 -20.61 -6.15
CA THR A 392 10.53 -20.54 -5.80
C THR A 392 11.21 -19.43 -6.58
N GLN A 393 12.00 -18.61 -5.91
CA GLN A 393 12.79 -17.56 -6.56
C GLN A 393 13.82 -18.19 -7.50
N ILE A 394 13.90 -17.70 -8.74
CA ILE A 394 14.84 -18.19 -9.76
C ILE A 394 15.96 -17.18 -10.08
N THR A 395 15.82 -15.93 -9.68
CA THR A 395 16.86 -14.90 -9.84
C THR A 395 17.79 -14.87 -8.63
N ASP A 396 19.10 -15.05 -8.85
CA ASP A 396 20.11 -15.01 -7.77
C ASP A 396 20.32 -13.60 -7.19
N ASN A 397 20.16 -12.57 -8.02
CA ASN A 397 20.39 -11.18 -7.67
C ASN A 397 19.19 -10.33 -8.07
N LEU A 398 19.01 -9.20 -7.38
CA LEU A 398 17.98 -8.23 -7.71
C LEU A 398 18.22 -7.69 -9.12
N ILE A 399 17.20 -7.77 -9.97
CA ILE A 399 17.21 -7.13 -11.29
C ILE A 399 16.92 -5.66 -11.08
N VAL A 400 17.98 -4.85 -11.08
CA VAL A 400 17.89 -3.42 -10.72
C VAL A 400 16.90 -2.67 -11.61
N ALA A 401 16.03 -1.90 -10.98
CA ALA A 401 15.08 -1.01 -11.63
C ALA A 401 15.78 0.01 -12.53
N LYS A 402 15.17 0.29 -13.68
CA LYS A 402 15.64 1.18 -14.75
C LYS A 402 14.59 2.25 -15.10
N GLY A 403 13.34 2.04 -14.70
CA GLY A 403 12.24 2.98 -14.89
C GLY A 403 12.26 4.09 -13.84
N GLY A 404 11.21 4.89 -13.83
CA GLY A 404 11.02 5.96 -12.86
C GLY A 404 9.56 6.39 -12.78
N ALA A 405 9.28 7.41 -11.97
CA ALA A 405 7.90 7.81 -11.67
C ALA A 405 7.07 8.27 -12.89
N ILE A 406 7.73 8.65 -13.99
CA ILE A 406 7.06 9.14 -15.21
C ILE A 406 7.52 8.41 -16.48
N TRP A 407 8.32 7.35 -16.36
CA TRP A 407 8.73 6.52 -17.50
C TRP A 407 8.94 5.06 -17.09
N GLY A 408 8.66 4.16 -18.02
CA GLY A 408 8.84 2.74 -17.86
C GLY A 408 10.20 2.21 -18.34
N ALA A 409 10.37 0.90 -18.27
CA ALA A 409 11.51 0.17 -18.82
C ALA A 409 11.10 -1.26 -19.21
N VAL A 410 11.90 -1.87 -20.08
CA VAL A 410 11.75 -3.26 -20.52
C VAL A 410 12.85 -4.11 -19.89
N TYR A 411 12.46 -5.30 -19.46
CA TYR A 411 13.33 -6.27 -18.82
C TYR A 411 13.06 -7.66 -19.38
N GLU A 412 14.08 -8.50 -19.31
CA GLU A 412 14.03 -9.87 -19.80
C GLU A 412 14.81 -10.81 -18.87
N TYR A 413 14.38 -12.07 -18.83
CA TYR A 413 15.04 -13.14 -18.11
C TYR A 413 14.89 -14.47 -18.87
N GLU A 414 15.98 -15.23 -19.00
CA GLU A 414 15.97 -16.56 -19.61
C GLU A 414 16.05 -17.65 -18.53
N ASP A 415 15.00 -18.46 -18.42
CA ASP A 415 14.97 -19.63 -17.54
C ASP A 415 15.38 -20.89 -18.32
N PHE A 416 16.59 -21.37 -18.07
CA PHE A 416 17.14 -22.59 -18.66
C PHE A 416 16.86 -23.86 -17.84
N ASP A 417 16.39 -23.73 -16.60
CA ASP A 417 16.21 -24.84 -15.67
C ASP A 417 14.79 -25.42 -15.76
N VAL A 418 14.28 -25.51 -16.99
CA VAL A 418 12.95 -26.01 -17.33
C VAL A 418 13.04 -27.38 -18.00
N LYS A 419 12.03 -28.22 -17.81
CA LYS A 419 11.96 -29.55 -18.43
C LYS A 419 10.89 -29.58 -19.52
N PRO A 420 11.19 -30.19 -20.68
CA PRO A 420 10.17 -30.48 -21.68
C PRO A 420 8.98 -31.25 -21.09
N GLY A 421 7.78 -30.88 -21.51
CA GLY A 421 6.51 -31.48 -21.13
C GLY A 421 5.87 -30.88 -19.87
N LEU A 422 6.46 -29.85 -19.27
CA LEU A 422 5.93 -29.16 -18.09
C LEU A 422 5.46 -27.74 -18.41
N THR A 423 4.39 -27.32 -17.74
CA THR A 423 3.96 -25.93 -17.67
C THR A 423 4.58 -25.28 -16.45
N TYR A 424 5.20 -24.12 -16.64
CA TYR A 424 5.74 -23.29 -15.57
C TYR A 424 4.92 -22.01 -15.45
N PHE A 425 4.69 -21.58 -14.22
CA PHE A 425 4.03 -20.34 -13.86
C PHE A 425 5.05 -19.39 -13.26
N TYR A 426 5.01 -18.11 -13.66
CA TYR A 426 5.95 -17.08 -13.24
C TYR A 426 5.22 -15.92 -12.58
N GLN A 427 5.75 -15.50 -11.44
CA GLN A 427 5.37 -14.25 -10.78
C GLN A 427 6.56 -13.30 -10.78
N LEU A 428 6.27 -12.02 -10.93
CA LEU A 428 7.25 -10.95 -10.79
C LEU A 428 7.05 -10.30 -9.42
N GLU A 429 8.10 -10.24 -8.63
CA GLU A 429 8.14 -9.47 -7.39
C GLU A 429 8.88 -8.15 -7.65
N ASP A 430 8.28 -7.02 -7.33
CA ASP A 430 8.94 -5.72 -7.29
C ASP A 430 9.27 -5.35 -5.84
N ILE A 431 10.41 -4.69 -5.60
CA ILE A 431 10.97 -4.43 -4.27
C ILE A 431 11.52 -3.00 -4.20
N ASP A 432 11.14 -2.20 -3.20
CA ASP A 432 11.68 -0.84 -2.98
C ASP A 432 13.09 -0.82 -2.34
N TYR A 433 13.61 0.39 -2.13
CA TYR A 433 14.89 0.61 -1.45
C TYR A 433 14.87 0.29 0.06
N ASP A 434 13.69 0.10 0.65
CA ASP A 434 13.46 -0.21 2.05
C ASP A 434 13.12 -1.70 2.29
N GLY A 435 12.97 -2.48 1.22
CA GLY A 435 12.72 -3.92 1.22
C GLY A 435 11.23 -4.33 1.19
N VAL A 436 10.30 -3.41 0.96
CA VAL A 436 8.87 -3.71 0.77
C VAL A 436 8.65 -4.24 -0.63
N SER A 437 7.79 -5.25 -0.79
CA SER A 437 7.54 -5.89 -2.08
C SER A 437 6.08 -6.11 -2.42
N ALA A 438 5.80 -6.18 -3.73
CA ALA A 438 4.51 -6.57 -4.29
C ALA A 438 4.71 -7.63 -5.39
N PHE A 439 3.65 -8.36 -5.73
CA PHE A 439 3.69 -9.45 -6.71
C PHE A 439 2.73 -9.20 -7.88
N HIS A 440 3.16 -9.57 -9.08
CA HIS A 440 2.39 -9.51 -10.32
C HIS A 440 2.32 -10.87 -11.03
N GLY A 441 1.21 -11.11 -11.73
CA GLY A 441 0.94 -12.35 -12.47
C GLY A 441 0.00 -13.32 -11.71
N PRO A 442 0.11 -14.65 -11.89
CA PRO A 442 1.14 -15.33 -12.69
C PRO A 442 0.86 -15.30 -14.19
N VAL A 443 1.94 -15.37 -14.98
CA VAL A 443 1.92 -15.76 -16.40
C VAL A 443 2.43 -17.19 -16.53
N SER A 444 2.15 -17.87 -17.64
CA SER A 444 2.54 -19.28 -17.81
C SER A 444 3.17 -19.55 -19.17
N ALA A 445 4.12 -20.49 -19.20
CA ALA A 445 4.68 -21.04 -20.42
C ALA A 445 4.78 -22.56 -20.31
N TRP A 446 4.29 -23.25 -21.35
CA TRP A 446 4.49 -24.70 -21.49
C TRP A 446 5.68 -24.98 -22.37
N VAL A 447 6.61 -25.78 -21.84
CA VAL A 447 7.83 -26.18 -22.53
C VAL A 447 7.49 -27.41 -23.35
N GLY A 448 7.17 -27.21 -24.63
CA GLY A 448 6.68 -28.30 -25.47
C GLY A 448 7.64 -29.46 -25.61
N VAL A 449 7.10 -30.66 -25.85
CA VAL A 449 7.89 -31.84 -26.20
C VAL A 449 7.84 -31.97 -27.72
N VAL A 450 8.59 -31.12 -28.43
CA VAL A 450 9.00 -31.43 -29.80
C VAL A 450 10.32 -32.18 -29.73
N ASP A 451 10.45 -33.21 -30.54
CA ASP A 451 11.62 -34.08 -30.56
C ASP A 451 11.95 -34.44 -32.02
N ILE A 452 13.21 -34.37 -32.40
CA ILE A 452 13.69 -34.86 -33.70
C ILE A 452 14.94 -35.71 -33.55
N LYS A 453 14.87 -36.93 -34.11
CA LYS A 453 15.97 -37.90 -34.08
C LYS A 453 16.46 -38.21 -35.47
N ALA A 454 17.77 -38.41 -35.59
CA ALA A 454 18.40 -39.01 -36.76
C ALA A 454 18.89 -40.41 -36.40
N ASN A 455 18.48 -41.44 -37.16
CA ASN A 455 18.81 -42.85 -36.90
C ASN A 455 18.56 -43.28 -35.43
N GLY A 456 17.54 -42.71 -34.80
CA GLY A 456 17.17 -42.99 -33.40
C GLY A 456 18.00 -42.25 -32.34
N SER A 457 18.85 -41.29 -32.73
CA SER A 457 19.68 -40.48 -31.83
C SER A 457 19.19 -39.04 -31.75
N ASP A 458 19.14 -38.49 -30.52
CA ASP A 458 18.93 -37.07 -30.21
C ASP A 458 20.21 -36.23 -30.37
N GLY A 459 21.36 -36.90 -30.36
CA GLY A 459 22.67 -36.25 -30.54
C GLY A 459 23.18 -36.36 -31.98
N PRO A 460 24.29 -35.66 -32.30
CA PRO A 460 24.93 -35.70 -33.60
C PRO A 460 25.24 -37.13 -34.07
N VAL A 461 24.94 -37.42 -35.33
CA VAL A 461 25.14 -38.74 -35.93
C VAL A 461 26.14 -38.66 -37.07
N VAL A 462 27.05 -39.63 -37.14
CA VAL A 462 27.98 -39.80 -38.26
C VAL A 462 27.58 -41.05 -39.05
N VAL A 463 27.37 -40.92 -40.36
CA VAL A 463 26.98 -42.03 -41.24
C VAL A 463 27.86 -42.12 -42.48
N SER A 464 28.01 -43.33 -43.04
CA SER A 464 28.63 -43.52 -44.34
C SER A 464 27.66 -43.14 -45.48
N PRO A 465 28.16 -42.76 -46.68
CA PRO A 465 27.31 -42.30 -47.78
C PRO A 465 26.28 -43.33 -48.31
N ASP A 466 26.49 -44.62 -48.03
CA ASP A 466 25.61 -45.72 -48.38
C ASP A 466 24.61 -46.09 -47.28
N THR A 467 24.76 -45.54 -46.08
CA THR A 467 23.83 -45.73 -44.96
C THR A 467 22.66 -44.73 -45.08
N PRO A 468 21.40 -45.20 -45.18
CA PRO A 468 20.26 -44.29 -45.17
C PRO A 468 20.16 -43.55 -43.83
N VAL A 469 19.80 -42.26 -43.90
CA VAL A 469 19.40 -41.45 -42.75
C VAL A 469 17.89 -41.57 -42.59
N SER A 470 17.47 -42.03 -41.41
CA SER A 470 16.08 -42.07 -40.92
C SER A 470 15.87 -40.84 -40.03
N VAL A 471 14.86 -40.03 -40.32
CA VAL A 471 14.49 -38.90 -39.45
C VAL A 471 13.12 -39.18 -38.88
N SER A 472 12.99 -39.11 -37.56
CA SER A 472 11.70 -39.26 -36.87
C SER A 472 11.42 -38.00 -36.08
N VAL A 473 10.18 -37.51 -36.13
CA VAL A 473 9.72 -36.40 -35.31
C VAL A 473 8.61 -36.85 -34.37
N ASP A 474 8.63 -36.35 -33.13
CA ASP A 474 7.62 -36.59 -32.12
C ASP A 474 7.14 -35.26 -31.54
N LEU A 475 5.87 -35.21 -31.18
CA LEU A 475 5.19 -34.05 -30.63
C LEU A 475 4.17 -34.53 -29.61
N ASN A 476 4.37 -34.18 -28.35
CA ASN A 476 3.29 -34.22 -27.37
C ASN A 476 2.79 -32.78 -27.16
N PRO A 477 1.54 -32.44 -27.53
CA PRO A 477 1.03 -31.08 -27.49
C PRO A 477 0.57 -30.61 -26.09
N GLY A 478 0.50 -31.50 -25.10
CA GLY A 478 0.08 -31.16 -23.74
C GLY A 478 -1.22 -30.37 -23.69
N GLU A 479 -1.22 -29.23 -22.99
CA GLU A 479 -2.39 -28.37 -22.85
C GLU A 479 -2.79 -27.61 -24.12
N TYR A 480 -1.90 -27.55 -25.13
CA TYR A 480 -2.19 -26.96 -26.43
C TYR A 480 -2.83 -27.94 -27.43
N GLU A 481 -3.18 -29.16 -26.99
CA GLU A 481 -3.94 -30.10 -27.81
C GLU A 481 -5.20 -29.42 -28.40
N GLY A 482 -5.35 -29.49 -29.72
CA GLY A 482 -6.44 -28.86 -30.46
C GLY A 482 -6.22 -27.40 -30.85
N GLN A 483 -5.20 -26.71 -30.35
CA GLN A 483 -4.85 -25.36 -30.82
C GLN A 483 -4.26 -25.41 -32.23
N THR A 484 -4.70 -24.51 -33.11
CA THR A 484 -4.16 -24.44 -34.48
C THR A 484 -2.76 -23.83 -34.48
N ALA A 485 -1.81 -24.55 -35.08
CA ALA A 485 -0.40 -24.17 -35.19
C ALA A 485 0.18 -24.59 -36.56
N GLU A 486 1.38 -24.11 -36.87
CA GLU A 486 2.16 -24.54 -38.03
C GLU A 486 3.30 -25.47 -37.57
N LEU A 487 3.43 -26.61 -38.25
CA LEU A 487 4.50 -27.57 -38.04
C LEU A 487 5.54 -27.42 -39.15
N TRP A 488 6.81 -27.46 -38.79
CA TRP A 488 7.94 -27.27 -39.68
C TRP A 488 8.92 -28.43 -39.56
N ILE A 489 9.19 -29.11 -40.66
CA ILE A 489 10.24 -30.16 -40.74
C ILE A 489 11.22 -29.71 -41.81
N ALA A 490 12.39 -29.26 -41.38
CA ALA A 490 13.38 -28.62 -42.26
C ALA A 490 14.74 -29.32 -42.19
N ALA A 491 15.53 -29.17 -43.24
CA ALA A 491 16.91 -29.60 -43.31
C ALA A 491 17.77 -28.47 -43.88
N ASN A 492 18.76 -28.02 -43.10
CA ASN A 492 19.88 -27.26 -43.61
C ASN A 492 20.87 -28.23 -44.25
N THR A 493 21.31 -27.93 -45.47
CA THR A 493 22.16 -28.83 -46.27
C THR A 493 23.49 -28.16 -46.62
N PRO A 494 24.52 -28.92 -47.01
CA PRO A 494 25.82 -28.37 -47.36
C PRO A 494 25.87 -27.73 -48.77
N PHE A 495 24.75 -27.67 -49.49
CA PHE A 495 24.70 -27.15 -50.85
C PHE A 495 24.58 -25.63 -50.88
N ALA A 496 24.93 -25.01 -52.02
CA ALA A 496 24.72 -23.59 -52.21
C ALA A 496 23.23 -23.27 -52.49
N PRO A 497 22.77 -22.03 -52.21
CA PRO A 497 21.42 -21.59 -52.56
C PRO A 497 21.07 -21.83 -54.03
N PRO A 498 19.83 -22.25 -54.35
CA PRO A 498 18.66 -22.36 -53.46
C PRO A 498 18.49 -23.75 -52.80
N PHE A 499 19.53 -24.57 -52.75
CA PHE A 499 19.47 -25.94 -52.23
C PHE A 499 20.03 -26.07 -50.81
N ASP A 500 20.43 -24.96 -50.19
CA ASP A 500 20.90 -24.87 -48.80
C ASP A 500 19.79 -25.21 -47.78
N TRP A 501 18.52 -25.09 -48.18
CA TRP A 501 17.37 -25.47 -47.36
C TRP A 501 16.40 -26.37 -48.11
N TYR A 502 15.89 -27.37 -47.39
CA TYR A 502 14.76 -28.20 -47.81
C TYR A 502 13.74 -28.30 -46.68
N THR A 503 12.46 -28.38 -47.02
CA THR A 503 11.40 -28.77 -46.06
C THR A 503 10.63 -29.99 -46.55
N TYR A 504 10.17 -30.80 -45.60
CA TYR A 504 9.29 -31.92 -45.89
C TYR A 504 7.84 -31.43 -45.89
N VAL A 505 7.17 -31.48 -47.03
CA VAL A 505 5.79 -30.99 -47.19
C VAL A 505 4.86 -32.19 -47.38
N TYR A 506 3.83 -32.36 -46.55
CA TYR A 506 2.87 -33.45 -46.73
C TYR A 506 1.86 -33.13 -47.85
N PRO A 507 1.48 -34.09 -48.72
CA PRO A 507 2.04 -35.44 -48.92
C PRO A 507 3.16 -35.48 -49.97
N THR A 508 3.73 -34.33 -50.35
CA THR A 508 4.60 -34.19 -51.53
C THR A 508 6.04 -34.67 -51.30
N GLY A 509 6.52 -34.58 -50.06
CA GLY A 509 7.89 -34.91 -49.66
C GLY A 509 8.82 -33.70 -49.63
N TRP A 510 10.13 -33.95 -49.69
CA TRP A 510 11.17 -32.92 -49.62
C TRP A 510 11.13 -31.95 -50.81
N GLN A 511 11.03 -30.66 -50.53
CA GLN A 511 11.10 -29.57 -51.52
C GLN A 511 12.20 -28.57 -51.16
N PRO A 512 12.87 -27.96 -52.14
CA PRO A 512 13.83 -26.88 -51.88
C PRO A 512 13.10 -25.62 -51.36
N GLY A 513 13.74 -24.93 -50.43
CA GLY A 513 13.21 -23.74 -49.75
C GLY A 513 12.52 -24.06 -48.42
N ILE A 514 11.85 -23.04 -47.86
CA ILE A 514 11.15 -23.10 -46.58
C ILE A 514 9.64 -23.06 -46.84
N HIS A 515 8.96 -24.14 -46.48
CA HIS A 515 7.51 -24.31 -46.60
C HIS A 515 6.99 -25.04 -45.36
N PRO A 516 5.79 -24.70 -44.85
CA PRO A 516 5.21 -25.40 -43.70
C PRO A 516 4.92 -26.86 -44.06
N TYR A 517 5.15 -27.78 -43.12
CA TYR A 517 4.78 -29.18 -43.27
C TYR A 517 3.25 -29.32 -43.27
N ALA A 518 2.61 -28.72 -42.27
CA ALA A 518 1.16 -28.67 -42.11
C ALA A 518 0.76 -27.51 -41.20
N GLN A 519 -0.43 -26.96 -41.45
CA GLN A 519 -1.14 -26.10 -40.51
C GLN A 519 -2.34 -26.89 -39.99
N THR A 520 -2.36 -27.19 -38.70
CA THR A 520 -3.33 -28.12 -38.11
C THR A 520 -3.55 -27.82 -36.63
N PRO A 521 -4.73 -28.15 -36.06
CA PRO A 521 -4.85 -28.39 -34.63
C PRO A 521 -3.74 -29.34 -34.16
N LEU A 522 -3.07 -29.00 -33.06
CA LEU A 522 -2.03 -29.85 -32.47
C LEU A 522 -2.61 -31.15 -31.92
N PHE A 523 -1.90 -32.26 -32.12
CA PHE A 523 -2.26 -33.59 -31.65
C PHE A 523 -0.99 -34.38 -31.35
N ASP A 524 -1.12 -35.41 -30.51
CA ASP A 524 -0.01 -36.29 -30.13
C ASP A 524 0.49 -37.12 -31.33
N LEU A 525 1.78 -37.01 -31.66
CA LEU A 525 2.44 -37.81 -32.70
C LEU A 525 2.87 -39.17 -32.14
N SER A 526 1.90 -39.97 -31.69
CA SER A 526 2.13 -41.32 -31.16
C SER A 526 1.51 -42.39 -32.09
N PRO A 527 2.33 -43.23 -32.78
CA PRO A 527 3.80 -43.27 -32.75
C PRO A 527 4.46 -42.10 -33.50
N PRO A 528 5.77 -41.84 -33.27
CA PRO A 528 6.51 -40.79 -33.95
C PRO A 528 6.37 -40.83 -35.47
N LEU A 529 6.31 -39.66 -36.09
CA LEU A 529 6.24 -39.53 -37.54
C LEU A 529 7.61 -39.82 -38.17
N GLU A 530 7.69 -40.94 -38.86
CA GLU A 530 8.87 -41.34 -39.64
C GLU A 530 8.89 -40.64 -41.01
N ILE A 531 9.98 -39.94 -41.29
CA ILE A 531 10.27 -39.34 -42.59
C ILE A 531 10.99 -40.37 -43.46
N PRO A 532 10.58 -40.58 -44.73
CA PRO A 532 11.13 -41.64 -45.57
C PRO A 532 12.67 -41.63 -45.69
N ASN A 533 13.29 -42.76 -45.33
CA ASN A 533 14.74 -42.94 -45.31
C ASN A 533 15.37 -42.67 -46.68
N ARG A 534 16.51 -41.95 -46.68
CA ARG A 534 17.32 -41.73 -47.89
C ARG A 534 18.81 -41.74 -47.58
N THR A 535 19.62 -42.15 -48.56
CA THR A 535 21.04 -41.84 -48.54
C THR A 535 21.24 -40.38 -48.91
N LEU A 536 22.18 -39.72 -48.24
CA LEU A 536 22.49 -38.31 -48.44
C LEU A 536 23.89 -38.16 -49.06
N PRO A 537 24.13 -37.13 -49.89
CA PRO A 537 25.48 -36.79 -50.34
C PRO A 537 26.41 -36.41 -49.17
N LEU A 538 27.72 -36.48 -49.41
CA LEU A 538 28.74 -36.07 -48.44
C LEU A 538 28.50 -34.63 -47.93
N GLY A 539 28.68 -34.45 -46.62
CA GLY A 539 28.62 -33.14 -45.96
C GLY A 539 27.83 -33.15 -44.66
N ASN A 540 27.63 -31.96 -44.11
CA ASN A 540 26.95 -31.75 -42.82
C ASN A 540 25.53 -31.29 -43.07
N TYR A 541 24.59 -31.88 -42.33
CA TYR A 541 23.18 -31.56 -42.35
C TYR A 541 22.71 -31.26 -40.94
N ILE A 542 21.73 -30.38 -40.82
CA ILE A 542 21.01 -30.16 -39.57
C ILE A 542 19.53 -30.30 -39.88
N PHE A 543 18.86 -31.22 -39.21
CA PHE A 543 17.41 -31.39 -39.30
C PHE A 543 16.75 -30.65 -38.15
N TYR A 544 15.60 -30.04 -38.42
CA TYR A 544 14.83 -29.26 -37.46
C TYR A 544 13.39 -29.75 -37.43
N PHE A 545 12.81 -29.79 -36.23
CA PHE A 545 11.36 -29.88 -36.04
C PHE A 545 10.88 -28.72 -35.18
N GLY A 546 10.04 -27.87 -35.75
CA GLY A 546 9.53 -26.67 -35.11
C GLY A 546 8.00 -26.61 -35.13
N VAL A 547 7.44 -25.97 -34.12
CA VAL A 547 6.02 -25.63 -34.00
C VAL A 547 5.93 -24.15 -33.66
N ASP A 548 5.13 -23.39 -34.39
CA ASP A 548 4.85 -21.97 -34.11
C ASP A 548 3.39 -21.60 -34.46
N GLY A 549 3.06 -20.32 -34.30
CA GLY A 549 1.73 -19.79 -34.61
C GLY A 549 1.41 -19.84 -36.10
N PRO A 550 0.12 -19.83 -36.49
CA PRO A 550 -0.29 -19.93 -37.90
C PRO A 550 -0.12 -18.61 -38.67
N ASP A 551 1.13 -18.17 -38.89
CA ASP A 551 1.48 -16.92 -39.56
C ASP A 551 2.14 -17.08 -40.95
N GLY A 552 2.45 -18.31 -41.36
CA GLY A 552 3.08 -18.65 -42.62
C GLY A 552 4.58 -18.38 -42.69
N MET A 553 5.24 -18.08 -41.56
CA MET A 553 6.65 -17.71 -41.49
C MET A 553 7.42 -18.57 -40.47
N ALA A 554 8.45 -19.29 -40.94
CA ALA A 554 9.39 -20.00 -40.07
C ALA A 554 10.38 -19.05 -39.36
N ALA A 555 9.86 -18.10 -38.59
CA ALA A 555 10.64 -17.05 -37.91
C ALA A 555 10.49 -17.08 -36.38
N GLY A 556 9.59 -17.91 -35.84
CA GLY A 556 9.20 -17.86 -34.44
C GLY A 556 8.33 -16.64 -34.10
N PRO A 557 7.89 -16.49 -32.83
CA PRO A 557 8.28 -17.28 -31.66
C PRO A 557 7.79 -18.74 -31.72
N TRP A 558 8.68 -19.67 -31.38
CA TRP A 558 8.43 -21.12 -31.45
C TRP A 558 7.69 -21.62 -30.21
N LEU A 559 6.56 -22.30 -30.38
CA LEU A 559 5.91 -23.10 -29.32
C LEU A 559 6.77 -24.31 -28.91
N GLY A 560 7.60 -24.80 -29.84
CA GLY A 560 8.64 -25.78 -29.59
C GLY A 560 9.59 -25.85 -30.78
N LEU A 561 10.90 -26.03 -30.53
CA LEU A 561 11.89 -26.29 -31.58
C LEU A 561 12.93 -27.30 -31.08
N ASP A 562 13.23 -28.29 -31.90
CA ASP A 562 14.32 -29.24 -31.68
C ASP A 562 15.14 -29.47 -32.97
N LEU A 563 16.38 -29.94 -32.83
CA LEU A 563 17.29 -30.19 -33.95
C LEU A 563 18.20 -31.39 -33.74
N VAL A 564 18.67 -31.98 -34.85
CA VAL A 564 19.68 -33.04 -34.84
C VAL A 564 20.67 -32.87 -35.98
N GLU A 565 21.96 -33.01 -35.68
CA GLU A 565 23.05 -32.90 -36.65
C GLU A 565 23.39 -34.27 -37.27
N VAL A 566 23.68 -34.27 -38.58
CA VAL A 566 24.12 -35.47 -39.31
C VAL A 566 25.34 -35.13 -40.17
N GLU A 567 26.46 -35.83 -39.93
CA GLU A 567 27.67 -35.78 -40.75
C GLU A 567 27.73 -37.03 -41.66
N VAL A 568 27.78 -36.82 -42.97
CA VAL A 568 27.94 -37.89 -43.96
C VAL A 568 29.39 -37.87 -44.47
N ARG A 569 30.18 -38.90 -44.14
CA ARG A 569 31.60 -38.98 -44.53
C ARG A 569 32.13 -40.39 -44.78
#